data_AF-A0AAN5LEG0-F1
#
_entry.id   AF-A0AAN5LEG0-F1
#
_cell.length_a   1.000
_cell.length_b   1.000
_cell.length_c   1.000
_cell.angle_alpha   90.00
_cell.angle_beta   90.00
_cell.angle_gamma   90.00
#
_symmetry.space_group_name_H-M   'P 1'
#
loop_
_entity.id
_entity.type
_entity.pdbx_description
1 polymer ?
#
loop_
_entity_poly.entity_id
_entity_poly.type
_entity_poly.pdbx_seq_one_letter_code
_entity_poly.pdbx_strand_id
1 'polypeptide(L)'
;TRGRLLAWSWPGNVRELEHAIHRAVVLARATQAGNEVVLEPQHFQFAEETPALPTVTPQPSEGAVSLREATEAFQREAIARALADNRRNWAAAARALELDVANLHRLAKRLGLKGSRPDKSFAG
;
A
#
# COMPACT_ATOMS: atom_id res chain seq x y z
N THR A 1 -14.07 -1.53 -32.65
CA THR A 1 -14.48 -1.65 -31.23
C THR A 1 -14.19 -3.02 -30.65
N ARG A 2 -14.81 -4.11 -31.13
CA ARG A 2 -14.61 -5.48 -30.59
C ARG A 2 -13.15 -5.95 -30.55
N GLY A 3 -12.38 -5.73 -31.62
CA GLY A 3 -10.97 -6.13 -31.69
C GLY A 3 -10.07 -5.44 -30.66
N ARG A 4 -10.32 -4.15 -30.35
CA ARG A 4 -9.54 -3.40 -29.34
C ARG A 4 -9.85 -3.86 -27.91
N LEU A 5 -11.11 -4.23 -27.62
CA LEU A 5 -11.51 -4.77 -26.31
C LEU A 5 -10.94 -6.17 -26.04
N LEU A 6 -10.74 -6.99 -27.08
CA LEU A 6 -10.17 -8.34 -26.98
C LEU A 6 -8.63 -8.33 -27.00
N ALA A 7 -8.01 -7.32 -27.60
CA ALA A 7 -6.56 -7.20 -27.69
C ALA A 7 -5.92 -6.59 -26.42
N TRP A 8 -6.70 -5.90 -25.60
CA TRP A 8 -6.21 -5.34 -24.33
C TRP A 8 -6.13 -6.42 -23.26
N SER A 9 -4.99 -6.50 -22.57
CA SER A 9 -4.71 -7.54 -21.58
C SER A 9 -5.37 -7.28 -20.21
N TRP A 10 -6.11 -6.18 -20.03
CA TRP A 10 -6.84 -5.80 -18.82
C TRP A 10 -6.05 -6.12 -17.53
N PRO A 11 -4.93 -5.42 -17.28
CA PRO A 11 -4.03 -5.74 -16.16
C PRO A 11 -4.73 -5.70 -14.79
N GLY A 12 -5.81 -4.92 -14.64
CA GLY A 12 -6.70 -4.85 -13.48
C GLY A 12 -7.86 -5.85 -13.48
N ASN A 13 -7.84 -6.86 -14.35
CA ASN A 13 -8.86 -7.91 -14.49
C ASN A 13 -10.26 -7.33 -14.88
N VAL A 14 -11.34 -8.08 -14.61
CA VAL A 14 -12.74 -7.71 -14.95
C VAL A 14 -13.17 -6.33 -14.42
N ARG A 15 -12.62 -5.89 -13.28
CA ARG A 15 -12.95 -4.57 -12.70
C ARG A 15 -12.52 -3.41 -13.59
N GLU A 16 -11.39 -3.55 -14.29
CA GLU A 16 -10.91 -2.51 -15.20
C GLU A 16 -11.79 -2.42 -16.47
N LEU A 17 -12.24 -3.58 -16.98
CA LEU A 17 -13.22 -3.64 -18.06
C LEU A 17 -14.54 -2.99 -17.66
N GLU A 18 -15.04 -3.28 -16.46
CA GLU A 18 -16.27 -2.70 -15.91
C GLU A 18 -16.15 -1.17 -15.80
N HIS A 19 -15.05 -0.66 -15.22
CA HIS A 19 -14.80 0.78 -15.13
C HIS A 19 -14.66 1.44 -16.51
N ALA A 20 -14.04 0.78 -17.48
CA ALA A 20 -13.91 1.28 -18.84
C ALA A 20 -15.27 1.39 -19.54
N ILE A 21 -16.12 0.37 -19.42
CA ILE A 21 -17.49 0.40 -19.94
C ILE A 21 -18.33 1.47 -19.24
N HIS A 22 -18.26 1.57 -17.91
CA HIS A 22 -19.02 2.56 -17.15
C HIS A 22 -18.67 4.00 -17.56
N ARG A 23 -17.37 4.31 -17.70
CA ARG A 23 -16.91 5.61 -18.21
C ARG A 23 -17.36 5.86 -19.66
N ALA A 24 -17.28 4.86 -20.53
CA ALA A 24 -17.72 4.98 -21.92
C ALA A 24 -19.23 5.26 -22.02
N VAL A 25 -20.05 4.63 -21.16
CA VAL A 25 -21.50 4.91 -21.09
C VAL A 25 -21.79 6.33 -20.62
N VAL A 26 -21.08 6.82 -19.59
CA VAL A 26 -21.23 8.21 -19.13
C VAL A 26 -20.90 9.20 -20.24
N LEU A 27 -19.80 8.97 -20.97
CA LEU A 27 -19.38 9.82 -22.08
C LEU A 27 -20.36 9.77 -23.26
N ALA A 28 -20.81 8.57 -23.64
CA ALA A 28 -21.78 8.40 -24.73
C ALA A 28 -23.13 9.08 -24.43
N ARG A 29 -23.59 9.03 -23.17
CA ARG A 29 -24.79 9.75 -22.74
C ARG A 29 -24.62 11.27 -22.71
N ALA A 30 -23.41 11.76 -22.49
CA ALA A 30 -23.12 13.19 -22.53
C ALA A 30 -23.06 13.73 -23.97
N THR A 31 -22.71 12.89 -24.95
CA THR A 31 -22.58 13.28 -26.36
C THR A 31 -23.83 12.98 -27.20
N GLN A 32 -24.69 12.06 -26.79
CA GLN A 32 -25.92 11.71 -27.52
C GLN A 32 -27.19 12.21 -26.80
N ALA A 33 -28.03 12.96 -27.51
CA ALA A 33 -29.30 13.49 -27.01
C ALA A 33 -30.49 12.52 -27.12
N GLY A 34 -30.23 11.22 -27.36
CA GLY A 34 -31.23 10.18 -27.55
C GLY A 34 -31.32 9.20 -26.38
N ASN A 35 -32.37 8.38 -26.37
CA ASN A 35 -32.58 7.36 -25.33
C ASN A 35 -31.76 6.06 -25.58
N GLU A 36 -31.10 5.95 -26.73
CA GLU A 36 -30.25 4.83 -27.10
C GLU A 36 -28.77 5.21 -26.90
N VAL A 37 -28.02 4.37 -26.19
CA VAL A 37 -26.61 4.61 -25.88
C VAL A 37 -25.75 3.75 -26.79
N VAL A 38 -25.16 4.36 -27.81
CA VAL A 38 -24.26 3.65 -28.72
C VAL A 38 -22.80 3.91 -28.33
N LEU A 39 -22.11 2.86 -27.90
CA LEU A 39 -20.69 2.95 -27.51
C LEU A 39 -19.76 2.90 -28.74
N GLU A 40 -19.40 4.07 -29.23
CA GLU A 40 -18.35 4.25 -30.24
C GLU A 40 -16.92 4.17 -29.67
N PRO A 41 -15.90 3.85 -30.49
CA PRO A 41 -14.50 3.77 -30.06
C PRO A 41 -13.99 5.02 -29.34
N GLN A 42 -14.48 6.20 -29.70
CA GLN A 42 -14.11 7.49 -29.09
C GLN A 42 -14.56 7.65 -27.63
N HIS A 43 -15.59 6.91 -27.21
CA HIS A 43 -16.03 6.90 -25.81
C HIS A 43 -15.11 6.05 -24.92
N PHE A 44 -14.33 5.16 -25.54
CA PHE A 44 -13.27 4.45 -24.85
C PHE A 44 -11.98 5.23 -24.99
N GLN A 45 -11.58 5.88 -23.90
CA GLN A 45 -10.24 6.43 -23.74
C GLN A 45 -9.26 5.27 -23.52
N PHE A 46 -9.02 4.49 -24.58
CA PHE A 46 -7.84 3.65 -24.65
C PHE A 46 -6.67 4.65 -24.67
N ALA A 47 -5.89 4.72 -23.59
CA ALA A 47 -4.70 5.53 -23.58
C ALA A 47 -3.81 5.03 -24.73
N GLU A 48 -3.78 5.77 -25.85
CA GLU A 48 -2.68 5.67 -26.79
C GLU A 48 -1.45 6.10 -26.00
N GLU A 49 -0.59 5.12 -25.74
CA GLU A 49 0.65 5.29 -24.97
C GLU A 49 0.43 5.93 -23.60
N THR A 50 -0.05 5.13 -22.64
CA THR A 50 0.49 5.31 -21.29
C THR A 50 2.01 5.19 -21.44
N PRO A 51 2.82 6.24 -21.15
CA PRO A 51 4.28 6.09 -21.15
C PRO A 51 4.54 4.88 -20.29
N ALA A 52 5.29 3.91 -20.83
CA ALA A 52 5.52 2.61 -20.20
C ALA A 52 5.65 2.81 -18.70
N LEU A 53 4.57 2.50 -17.96
CA LEU A 53 4.66 2.35 -16.51
C LEU A 53 5.82 1.38 -16.36
N PRO A 54 6.87 1.73 -15.59
CA PRO A 54 8.03 0.89 -15.47
C PRO A 54 7.49 -0.49 -15.23
N THR A 55 7.81 -1.41 -16.15
CA THR A 55 7.38 -2.78 -16.04
C THR A 55 7.92 -3.17 -14.68
N VAL A 56 7.04 -3.24 -13.68
CA VAL A 56 7.37 -3.79 -12.40
C VAL A 56 7.55 -5.25 -12.76
N THR A 57 8.77 -5.57 -13.20
CA THR A 57 9.32 -6.89 -13.07
C THR A 57 8.92 -7.24 -11.65
N PRO A 58 8.16 -8.33 -11.42
CA PRO A 58 7.97 -8.80 -10.07
C PRO A 58 9.38 -9.07 -9.57
N GLN A 59 9.98 -8.06 -8.94
CA GLN A 59 11.04 -8.23 -7.99
C GLN A 59 10.50 -9.36 -7.12
N PRO A 60 11.26 -10.45 -6.92
CA PRO A 60 10.86 -11.45 -5.96
C PRO A 60 10.46 -10.64 -4.73
N SER A 61 9.18 -10.69 -4.38
CA SER A 61 8.69 -9.92 -3.25
C SER A 61 9.58 -10.35 -2.12
N GLU A 62 10.47 -9.47 -1.67
CA GLU A 62 11.19 -9.67 -0.43
C GLU A 62 10.08 -10.00 0.56
N GLY A 63 10.05 -11.27 1.00
CA GLY A 63 8.83 -12.03 1.28
C GLY A 63 7.76 -11.15 1.92
N ALA A 64 6.61 -11.01 1.26
CA ALA A 64 5.54 -10.07 1.61
C ALA A 64 5.51 -9.78 3.11
N VAL A 65 6.14 -8.66 3.51
CA VAL A 65 6.30 -8.32 4.92
C VAL A 65 4.90 -8.17 5.47
N SER A 66 4.57 -8.96 6.49
CA SER A 66 3.25 -8.92 7.07
C SER A 66 2.99 -7.51 7.61
N LEU A 67 1.73 -7.06 7.58
CA LEU A 67 1.34 -5.78 8.17
C LEU A 67 1.84 -5.66 9.62
N ARG A 68 1.87 -6.79 10.34
CA ARG A 68 2.44 -6.90 11.67
C ARG A 68 3.93 -6.55 11.69
N GLU A 69 4.75 -7.17 10.86
CA GLU A 69 6.19 -6.90 10.83
C GLU A 69 6.49 -5.46 10.42
N ALA A 70 5.76 -4.93 9.44
CA ALA A 70 5.89 -3.54 9.00
C ALA A 70 5.54 -2.55 10.13
N THR A 71 4.43 -2.79 10.85
CA THR A 71 4.05 -1.95 11.99
C THR A 71 5.01 -2.09 13.16
N GLU A 72 5.53 -3.29 13.44
CA GLU A 72 6.54 -3.50 14.48
C GLU A 72 7.86 -2.79 14.13
N ALA A 73 8.28 -2.81 12.86
CA ALA A 73 9.47 -2.09 12.40
C ALA A 73 9.31 -0.57 12.56
N PHE A 74 8.18 -0.02 12.13
CA PHE A 74 7.86 1.39 12.31
C PHE A 74 7.84 1.79 13.79
N GLN A 75 7.20 0.98 14.64
CA GLN A 75 7.16 1.25 16.09
C GLN A 75 8.56 1.21 16.71
N ARG A 76 9.44 0.29 16.27
CA ARG A 76 10.82 0.23 16.76
C ARG A 76 11.59 1.52 16.44
N GLU A 77 11.49 1.98 15.20
CA GLU A 77 12.15 3.21 14.76
C GLU A 77 11.63 4.44 15.50
N ALA A 78 10.30 4.57 15.62
CA ALA A 78 9.67 5.70 16.32
C ALA A 78 10.11 5.79 17.79
N ILE A 79 10.15 4.65 18.50
CA ILE A 79 10.61 4.60 19.89
C ILE A 79 12.11 4.93 19.99
N ALA A 80 12.93 4.40 19.08
CA ALA A 80 14.37 4.68 19.07
C ALA A 80 14.66 6.17 18.84
N ARG A 81 13.98 6.80 17.89
CA ARG A 81 14.09 8.24 17.61
C ARG A 81 13.66 9.07 18.81
N ALA A 82 12.49 8.80 19.38
CA ALA A 82 12.01 9.51 20.57
C ALA A 82 12.96 9.37 21.76
N LEU A 83 13.59 8.21 21.96
CA LEU A 83 14.60 8.03 23.00
C LEU A 83 15.90 8.79 22.69
N ALA A 84 16.34 8.86 21.44
CA ALA A 84 17.51 9.63 21.05
C ALA A 84 17.32 11.12 21.34
N ASP A 85 16.18 11.69 20.92
CA ASP A 85 15.86 13.11 21.09
C ASP A 85 15.71 13.49 22.57
N ASN A 86 15.25 12.55 23.40
CA ASN A 86 15.00 12.76 24.83
C ASN A 86 16.12 12.21 25.73
N ARG A 87 17.35 12.03 25.23
CA ARG A 87 18.53 11.57 26.01
C ARG A 87 18.26 10.27 26.80
N ARG A 88 17.54 9.33 26.20
CA ARG A 88 17.09 8.05 26.78
C ARG A 88 16.18 8.19 28.01
N ASN A 89 15.54 9.34 28.20
CA ASN A 89 14.51 9.52 29.21
C ASN A 89 13.18 8.92 28.73
N TRP A 90 12.80 7.77 29.29
CA TRP A 90 11.58 7.05 28.94
C TRP A 90 10.30 7.84 29.22
N ALA A 91 10.27 8.65 30.28
CA ALA A 91 9.07 9.45 30.60
C ALA A 91 8.88 10.59 29.60
N ALA A 92 9.97 11.24 29.18
CA ALA A 92 9.93 12.29 28.18
C ALA A 92 9.62 11.73 26.78
N ALA A 93 10.22 10.59 26.41
CA ALA A 93 9.92 9.90 25.16
C ALA A 93 8.47 9.42 25.08
N ALA A 94 7.90 8.94 26.18
CA ALA A 94 6.49 8.55 26.24
C ALA A 94 5.56 9.73 25.99
N ARG A 95 5.83 10.89 26.64
CA ARG A 95 5.08 12.12 26.38
C ARG A 95 5.20 12.59 24.94
N ALA A 96 6.39 12.52 24.35
CA ALA A 96 6.62 12.91 22.95
C ALA A 96 5.89 11.99 21.95
N LEU A 97 5.67 10.73 22.32
CA LEU A 97 4.90 9.75 21.53
C LEU A 97 3.41 9.71 21.92
N GLU A 98 2.95 10.58 22.81
CA GLU A 98 1.58 10.61 23.34
C GLU A 98 1.13 9.28 23.97
N LEU A 99 2.08 8.60 24.62
CA LEU A 99 1.86 7.33 25.32
C LEU A 99 2.09 7.49 26.82
N ASP A 100 1.41 6.64 27.59
CA ASP A 100 1.79 6.42 28.98
C ASP A 100 3.15 5.67 29.05
N VAL A 101 3.95 5.97 30.08
CA VAL A 101 5.28 5.38 30.29
C VAL A 101 5.22 3.85 30.43
N ALA A 102 4.20 3.32 31.11
CA ALA A 102 3.97 1.88 31.25
C ALA A 102 3.64 1.23 29.89
N ASN A 103 2.84 1.91 29.07
CA ASN A 103 2.53 1.45 27.70
C ASN A 103 3.77 1.44 26.83
N LEU A 104 4.59 2.49 26.87
CA LEU A 104 5.85 2.55 26.13
C LEU A 104 6.81 1.43 26.56
N HIS A 105 6.92 1.16 27.86
CA HIS A 105 7.75 0.05 28.37
C HIS A 105 7.25 -1.32 27.91
N ARG A 106 5.94 -1.58 27.95
CA ARG A 106 5.34 -2.83 27.46
C ARG A 106 5.58 -3.00 25.96
N LEU A 107 5.44 -1.92 25.19
CA LEU A 107 5.68 -1.88 23.75
C LEU A 107 7.14 -2.18 23.44
N ALA A 108 8.07 -1.49 24.11
CA ALA A 108 9.51 -1.72 23.94
C ALA A 108 9.94 -3.14 24.31
N LYS A 109 9.35 -3.75 25.34
CA LYS A 109 9.61 -5.15 25.70
C LYS A 109 9.10 -6.11 24.61
N ARG A 110 7.87 -5.91 24.12
CA ARG A 110 7.27 -6.71 23.03
C ARG A 110 8.09 -6.64 21.75
N LEU A 111 8.63 -5.46 21.44
CA LEU A 111 9.43 -5.21 20.24
C LEU A 111 10.91 -5.59 20.39
N GLY A 112 11.33 -6.14 21.53
CA GLY A 112 12.72 -6.55 21.79
C GLY A 112 13.70 -5.40 22.09
N LEU A 113 13.21 -4.16 22.21
CA LEU A 113 14.04 -2.97 22.50
C LEU A 113 14.51 -2.89 23.96
N LYS A 114 13.83 -3.58 24.88
CA LYS A 114 14.15 -3.59 26.30
C LYS A 114 14.21 -5.02 26.82
N GLY A 115 15.35 -5.67 26.59
CA GLY A 115 15.84 -6.87 27.27
C GLY A 115 14.84 -8.02 27.49
N SER A 116 14.83 -8.98 26.57
CA SER A 116 15.06 -10.36 26.99
C SER A 116 16.53 -10.66 26.66
N ARG A 117 17.23 -11.40 27.52
CA ARG A 117 18.63 -11.82 27.33
C ARG A 117 18.81 -12.43 25.92
N PRO A 118 19.99 -12.33 25.29
CA PRO A 118 20.31 -13.18 24.15
C PRO A 118 20.17 -14.63 24.62
N ASP A 119 19.34 -15.40 23.92
CA ASP A 119 19.14 -16.81 24.20
C ASP A 119 20.48 -17.54 24.04
N LYS A 120 20.99 -18.08 25.15
CA LYS A 120 22.07 -19.07 25.14
C LYS A 120 21.42 -20.37 24.68
N SER A 121 21.71 -20.84 23.46
CA SER A 121 21.98 -22.24 23.12
C SER A 121 21.58 -22.58 21.68
N PHE A 122 22.55 -22.51 20.77
CA PHE A 122 22.71 -23.51 19.70
C PHE A 122 24.20 -23.81 19.56
N ALA A 123 24.71 -24.60 20.49
CA ALA A 123 25.94 -25.37 20.36
C ALA A 123 25.66 -26.74 20.99
N GLY A 124 25.62 -27.76 20.15
CA GLY A 124 25.29 -29.14 20.49
C GLY A 124 24.92 -29.90 19.25
#